data_AF-A0AAU4JRF8-F1
#
_entry.id   AF-A0AAU4JRF8-F1
#
_cell.length_a   1.000
_cell.length_b   1.000
_cell.length_c   1.000
_cell.angle_alpha   90.00
_cell.angle_beta   90.00
_cell.angle_gamma   90.00
#
_symmetry.space_group_name_H-M   'P 1'
#
loop_
_entity.id
_entity.type
_entity.pdbx_description
1 polymer ?
#
loop_
_entity_poly.entity_id
_entity_poly.type
_entity_poly.pdbx_seq_one_letter_code
_entity_poly.pdbx_strand_id
1 'polypeptide(L)'
;MNHRRALRAAVTIAVTGALAAAMTMTLTSTASAGTTLRASAAEKGRYFGAAVATGKLSTSAYTTILNREFNSVVAENEMKWDATEPQQGRFSYTGGDRLVSHAQANGMSVRGHALLWYQQQPGWAQNMSGSALRNAAINHVTQVATHFRGKIYAWDVVNEAFADGNSGARRDSNLQRTGNDWIEAAFRAARAADPGAKLCYNDYNTDGINAKSTGIYNMVRDFKSRGVPIDCVGFQSHLGTSLAGDYQANLQRFADLGVDVQITELDVMTGGNQANIYGAVTRACMNVSRCTGITTWGVRDCDSWRGSDNALLFDCNGNKKAAYTNVLNALNAGPAIPTDPPTDPPTDPPTDPPTDPPTDPPAVGCSASVSLNSWTGGFVATVKVTAGSTGTSGWNVGFTLPSGASVTNTWSATASGSTGAVRFANVNYNGRLGAGQVTEFGFQGTGSASGVTPTCTAS
;
A
#
# COMPACT_ATOMS: atom_id res chain seq x y z
N MET A 1 52.52 -72.46 12.25
CA MET A 1 52.00 -73.16 13.45
C MET A 1 51.24 -72.15 14.30
N ASN A 2 49.97 -72.45 14.61
CA ASN A 2 49.19 -72.15 15.83
C ASN A 2 49.26 -70.73 16.46
N HIS A 3 48.19 -70.01 16.85
CA HIS A 3 46.77 -70.33 17.04
C HIS A 3 45.93 -69.04 17.12
N ARG A 4 44.72 -69.15 16.58
CA ARG A 4 43.44 -68.56 16.98
C ARG A 4 43.33 -67.92 18.39
N ARG A 5 42.60 -66.79 18.38
CA ARG A 5 41.51 -66.33 19.27
C ARG A 5 41.82 -66.06 20.75
N ALA A 6 41.69 -64.79 21.13
CA ALA A 6 40.90 -64.38 22.30
C ALA A 6 40.46 -62.91 22.17
N LEU A 7 39.14 -62.70 21.99
CA LEU A 7 38.50 -61.46 22.42
C LEU A 7 38.52 -61.40 23.96
N ARG A 8 38.85 -60.24 24.55
CA ARG A 8 38.06 -59.59 25.62
C ARG A 8 38.73 -58.31 26.15
N ALA A 9 37.95 -57.23 26.06
CA ALA A 9 37.77 -56.16 27.06
C ALA A 9 38.91 -55.16 27.36
N ALA A 10 38.60 -53.91 26.97
CA ALA A 10 38.70 -52.68 27.77
C ALA A 10 40.09 -52.10 28.08
N VAL A 11 40.50 -51.14 27.24
CA VAL A 11 41.24 -49.92 27.64
C VAL A 11 40.62 -48.77 26.84
N THR A 12 39.57 -48.14 27.35
CA THR A 12 39.59 -46.86 28.10
C THR A 12 40.21 -45.71 27.32
N ILE A 13 39.38 -45.08 26.49
CA ILE A 13 39.05 -43.65 26.53
C ILE A 13 40.25 -42.72 26.78
N ALA A 14 40.92 -42.32 25.71
CA ALA A 14 41.60 -41.04 25.62
C ALA A 14 41.83 -40.74 24.13
N VAL A 15 41.64 -39.49 23.74
CA VAL A 15 41.98 -38.96 22.40
C VAL A 15 40.95 -39.22 21.29
N THR A 16 39.73 -38.71 21.43
CA THR A 16 38.89 -38.25 20.30
C THR A 16 37.71 -37.41 20.81
N GLY A 17 38.00 -36.37 21.59
CA GLY A 17 36.95 -35.56 22.21
C GLY A 17 37.34 -34.12 22.54
N ALA A 18 38.27 -33.52 21.80
CA ALA A 18 38.74 -32.17 22.11
C ALA A 18 38.81 -31.19 20.92
N LEU A 19 38.26 -31.53 19.74
CA LEU A 19 38.29 -30.66 18.56
C LEU A 19 36.96 -30.70 17.79
N ALA A 20 35.84 -30.47 18.50
CA ALA A 20 34.54 -30.18 17.89
C ALA A 20 33.65 -29.32 18.80
N ALA A 21 34.26 -28.50 19.66
CA ALA A 21 33.60 -27.46 20.43
C ALA A 21 34.16 -26.09 20.04
N ALA A 22 34.32 -25.85 18.73
CA ALA A 22 34.65 -24.54 18.21
C ALA A 22 33.34 -23.76 18.01
N MET A 23 32.94 -23.06 19.07
CA MET A 23 32.18 -21.81 19.02
C MET A 23 31.16 -21.66 17.89
N THR A 24 29.97 -22.22 18.05
CA THR A 24 28.76 -21.46 17.71
C THR A 24 28.64 -20.35 18.75
N MET A 25 29.38 -19.26 18.56
CA MET A 25 28.97 -17.99 19.14
C MET A 25 27.65 -17.64 18.46
N THR A 26 26.54 -18.05 19.06
CA THR A 26 25.27 -17.36 18.85
C THR A 26 25.52 -15.93 19.31
N LEU A 27 25.88 -15.06 18.36
CA LEU A 27 25.66 -13.63 18.50
C LEU A 27 24.15 -13.48 18.60
N THR A 28 23.59 -13.70 19.79
CA THR A 28 22.40 -12.98 20.19
C THR A 28 22.83 -11.54 20.16
N SER A 29 22.63 -10.87 19.02
CA SER A 29 22.52 -9.43 19.05
C SER A 29 21.42 -9.16 20.07
N THR A 30 21.82 -8.73 21.26
CA THR A 30 20.91 -7.94 22.08
C THR A 30 20.66 -6.72 21.21
N ALA A 31 19.63 -6.79 20.36
CA ALA A 31 19.18 -5.67 19.58
C ALA A 31 18.97 -4.55 20.59
N SER A 32 19.87 -3.58 20.59
CA SER A 32 19.73 -2.42 21.46
C SER A 32 18.41 -1.79 21.07
N ALA A 33 17.46 -1.70 22.00
CA ALA A 33 16.18 -1.09 21.73
C ALA A 33 16.40 0.30 21.09
N GLY A 34 15.68 0.58 20.00
CA GLY A 34 15.71 1.89 19.38
C GLY A 34 15.55 3.01 20.41
N THR A 35 16.37 4.05 20.28
CA THR A 35 16.38 5.19 21.21
C THR A 35 15.48 6.35 20.75
N THR A 36 14.95 6.26 19.52
CA THR A 36 14.04 7.22 18.89
C THR A 36 12.81 6.51 18.33
N LEU A 37 11.74 7.26 18.07
CA LEU A 37 10.51 6.68 17.52
C LEU A 37 10.75 6.06 16.13
N ARG A 38 11.49 6.77 15.25
CA ARG A 38 11.85 6.26 13.91
C ARG A 38 12.68 4.99 13.93
N ALA A 39 13.66 4.88 14.83
CA ALA A 39 14.53 3.71 14.91
C ALA A 39 13.72 2.50 15.41
N SER A 40 12.99 2.70 16.52
CA SER A 40 12.18 1.67 17.13
C SER A 40 11.05 1.18 16.21
N ALA A 41 10.43 2.06 15.43
CA ALA A 41 9.44 1.65 14.44
C ALA A 41 10.07 0.89 13.26
N ALA A 42 11.22 1.36 12.75
CA ALA A 42 11.92 0.72 11.63
C ALA A 42 12.37 -0.71 11.98
N GLU A 43 12.86 -0.94 13.20
CA GLU A 43 13.19 -2.27 13.73
C GLU A 43 11.99 -3.24 13.74
N LYS A 44 10.77 -2.71 13.66
CA LYS A 44 9.50 -3.47 13.64
C LYS A 44 8.86 -3.48 12.25
N GLY A 45 9.60 -3.06 11.22
CA GLY A 45 9.15 -3.05 9.82
C GLY A 45 8.10 -1.98 9.53
N ARG A 46 8.06 -0.91 10.33
CA ARG A 46 7.04 0.13 10.30
C ARG A 46 7.65 1.53 10.24
N TYR A 47 6.87 2.51 9.81
CA TYR A 47 7.26 3.92 9.92
C TYR A 47 6.66 4.58 11.15
N PHE A 48 7.33 5.64 11.64
CA PHE A 48 6.76 6.61 12.56
C PHE A 48 6.93 8.01 11.95
N GLY A 49 5.81 8.67 11.66
CA GLY A 49 5.76 9.90 10.87
C GLY A 49 5.15 11.10 11.60
N ALA A 50 5.28 12.26 10.98
CA ALA A 50 4.66 13.50 11.44
C ALA A 50 4.08 14.32 10.28
N ALA A 51 2.98 15.02 10.55
CA ALA A 51 2.51 16.10 9.70
C ALA A 51 3.38 17.34 9.84
N VAL A 52 3.66 17.98 8.70
CA VAL A 52 4.61 19.06 8.57
C VAL A 52 4.00 20.24 7.82
N ALA A 53 3.94 21.39 8.49
CA ALA A 53 3.82 22.68 7.82
C ALA A 53 5.19 23.05 7.23
N THR A 54 5.28 23.11 5.91
CA THR A 54 6.55 23.26 5.17
C THR A 54 7.25 24.60 5.45
N GLY A 55 6.48 25.63 5.85
CA GLY A 55 7.01 26.90 6.34
C GLY A 55 7.90 26.77 7.57
N LYS A 56 7.74 25.71 8.39
CA LYS A 56 8.54 25.45 9.60
C LYS A 56 9.85 24.71 9.32
N LEU A 57 10.10 24.29 8.09
CA LEU A 57 11.35 23.58 7.72
C LEU A 57 12.60 24.45 7.81
N SER A 58 12.47 25.77 7.98
CA SER A 58 13.57 26.68 8.30
C SER A 58 13.77 26.92 9.80
N THR A 59 12.94 26.33 10.67
CA THR A 59 13.01 26.51 12.13
C THR A 59 13.80 25.36 12.76
N SER A 60 15.02 25.64 13.23
CA SER A 60 15.95 24.62 13.77
C SER A 60 15.38 23.81 14.93
N ALA A 61 14.66 24.45 15.87
CA ALA A 61 14.04 23.76 16.99
C ALA A 61 12.99 22.71 16.53
N TYR A 62 12.29 23.00 15.43
CA TYR A 62 11.31 22.10 14.82
C TYR A 62 11.99 20.98 14.05
N THR A 63 12.93 21.31 13.15
CA THR A 63 13.60 20.33 12.29
C THR A 63 14.53 19.39 13.06
N THR A 64 15.11 19.84 14.19
CA THR A 64 15.92 18.98 15.07
C THR A 64 15.10 17.81 15.60
N ILE A 65 13.87 18.05 16.05
CA ILE A 65 12.97 16.99 16.53
C ILE A 65 12.49 16.14 15.35
N LEU A 66 12.04 16.79 14.28
CA LEU A 66 11.55 16.12 13.07
C LEU A 66 12.56 15.09 12.54
N ASN A 67 13.81 15.51 12.34
CA ASN A 67 14.84 14.69 11.72
C ASN A 67 15.32 13.54 12.63
N ARG A 68 15.31 13.77 13.95
CA ARG A 68 15.72 12.77 14.94
C ARG A 68 14.67 11.68 15.13
N GLU A 69 13.39 12.05 15.16
CA GLU A 69 12.34 11.18 15.71
C GLU A 69 11.47 10.53 14.64
N PHE A 70 11.42 11.06 13.42
CA PHE A 70 10.48 10.59 12.39
C PHE A 70 11.21 10.11 11.12
N ASN A 71 10.66 9.08 10.47
CA ASN A 71 11.13 8.54 9.18
C ASN A 71 10.06 8.58 8.08
N SER A 72 8.93 9.23 8.34
CA SER A 72 7.92 9.54 7.32
C SER A 72 7.35 10.94 7.56
N VAL A 73 6.99 11.63 6.49
CA VAL A 73 6.36 12.96 6.59
C VAL A 73 5.13 13.07 5.69
N VAL A 74 4.22 13.96 6.06
CA VAL A 74 3.06 14.36 5.27
C VAL A 74 2.94 15.88 5.30
N ALA A 75 2.54 16.50 4.19
CA ALA A 75 2.28 17.93 4.16
C ALA A 75 0.95 18.20 4.89
N GLU A 76 0.95 19.11 5.85
CA GLU A 76 -0.28 19.44 6.59
C GLU A 76 -1.32 20.09 5.67
N ASN A 77 -0.88 20.91 4.71
CA ASN A 77 -1.76 21.60 3.76
C ASN A 77 -1.24 21.66 2.33
N GLU A 78 0.08 21.61 2.13
CA GLU A 78 0.73 22.01 0.88
C GLU A 78 0.59 21.03 -0.28
N MET A 79 -0.07 19.88 -0.05
CA MET A 79 -0.41 18.89 -1.07
C MET A 79 -1.92 18.69 -1.24
N LYS A 80 -2.75 19.53 -0.61
CA LYS A 80 -4.21 19.57 -0.82
C LYS A 80 -4.54 20.23 -2.17
N TRP A 81 -5.79 20.05 -2.63
CA TRP A 81 -6.21 20.48 -3.97
C TRP A 81 -6.07 22.00 -4.16
N ASP A 82 -6.54 22.82 -3.21
CA ASP A 82 -6.40 24.28 -3.28
C ASP A 82 -4.94 24.76 -3.39
N ALA A 83 -4.02 24.10 -2.70
CA ALA A 83 -2.60 24.40 -2.73
C ALA A 83 -1.92 23.97 -4.04
N THR A 84 -2.35 22.84 -4.60
CA THR A 84 -1.69 22.22 -5.77
C THR A 84 -2.28 22.63 -7.10
N GLU A 85 -3.54 23.08 -7.15
CA GLU A 85 -4.20 23.59 -8.36
C GLU A 85 -5.08 24.83 -8.07
N PRO A 86 -4.47 25.96 -7.68
CA PRO A 86 -5.20 27.16 -7.26
C PRO A 86 -6.10 27.75 -8.37
N GLN A 87 -5.74 27.54 -9.64
CA GLN A 87 -6.57 27.88 -10.80
C GLN A 87 -6.66 26.65 -11.71
N GLN A 88 -7.81 26.43 -12.36
CA GLN A 88 -8.03 25.25 -13.19
C GLN A 88 -6.92 25.08 -14.25
N GLY A 89 -6.24 23.93 -14.24
CA GLY A 89 -5.14 23.62 -15.14
C GLY A 89 -3.82 24.35 -14.87
N ARG A 90 -3.73 25.16 -13.80
CA ARG A 90 -2.49 25.83 -13.37
C ARG A 90 -2.05 25.29 -12.01
N PHE A 91 -1.09 24.38 -12.07
CA PHE A 91 -0.59 23.68 -10.90
C PHE A 91 0.56 24.43 -10.21
N SER A 92 0.63 24.29 -8.89
CA SER A 92 1.72 24.79 -8.05
C SER A 92 2.18 23.69 -7.10
N TYR A 93 3.43 23.23 -7.25
CA TYR A 93 3.97 22.14 -6.44
C TYR A 93 4.96 22.60 -5.36
N THR A 94 5.21 23.90 -5.25
CA THR A 94 6.30 24.48 -4.44
C THR A 94 6.38 23.95 -3.01
N GLY A 95 5.24 23.90 -2.29
CA GLY A 95 5.22 23.41 -0.92
C GLY A 95 5.44 21.90 -0.84
N GLY A 96 4.75 21.11 -1.68
CA GLY A 96 4.97 19.67 -1.79
C GLY A 96 6.41 19.30 -2.16
N ASP A 97 7.00 19.97 -3.15
CA ASP A 97 8.39 19.76 -3.57
C ASP A 97 9.38 20.09 -2.45
N ARG A 98 9.10 21.13 -1.65
CA ARG A 98 9.92 21.46 -0.47
C ARG A 98 9.89 20.34 0.56
N LEU A 99 8.70 19.78 0.84
CA LEU A 99 8.58 18.64 1.76
C LEU A 99 9.32 17.41 1.24
N VAL A 100 9.10 17.06 -0.03
CA VAL A 100 9.70 15.89 -0.67
C VAL A 100 11.22 16.00 -0.68
N SER A 101 11.76 17.18 -1.00
CA SER A 101 13.21 17.43 -0.96
C SER A 101 13.78 17.26 0.44
N HIS A 102 13.10 17.78 1.47
CA HIS A 102 13.50 17.59 2.87
C HIS A 102 13.48 16.11 3.26
N ALA A 103 12.43 15.38 2.88
CA ALA A 103 12.27 13.97 3.18
C ALA A 103 13.40 13.14 2.55
N GLN A 104 13.69 13.35 1.27
CA GLN A 104 14.77 12.67 0.56
C GLN A 104 16.13 12.94 1.19
N ALA A 105 16.42 14.20 1.55
CA ALA A 105 17.67 14.58 2.21
C ALA A 105 17.87 13.92 3.58
N ASN A 106 16.80 13.48 4.25
CA ASN A 106 16.83 12.90 5.59
C ASN A 106 16.43 11.41 5.63
N GLY A 107 16.33 10.76 4.46
CA GLY A 107 15.97 9.35 4.34
C GLY A 107 14.58 9.05 4.92
N MET A 108 13.60 9.91 4.63
CA MET A 108 12.22 9.77 5.08
C MET A 108 11.31 9.41 3.89
N SER A 109 10.29 8.59 4.14
CA SER A 109 9.19 8.40 3.20
C SER A 109 8.24 9.59 3.20
N VAL A 110 7.48 9.77 2.11
CA VAL A 110 6.47 10.82 2.00
C VAL A 110 5.09 10.19 1.81
N ARG A 111 4.13 10.61 2.63
CA ARG A 111 2.70 10.40 2.36
C ARG A 111 2.15 11.64 1.67
N GLY A 112 1.46 11.47 0.55
CA GLY A 112 0.78 12.56 -0.15
C GLY A 112 -0.65 12.72 0.39
N HIS A 113 -1.00 13.94 0.83
CA HIS A 113 -2.28 14.24 1.46
C HIS A 113 -2.84 15.59 0.97
N ALA A 114 -3.98 15.61 0.28
CA ALA A 114 -4.73 14.49 -0.29
C ALA A 114 -5.18 14.86 -1.70
N LEU A 115 -5.32 13.86 -2.58
CA LEU A 115 -5.63 14.11 -4.00
C LEU A 115 -7.05 14.62 -4.18
N LEU A 116 -8.04 14.00 -3.52
CA LEU A 116 -9.42 14.48 -3.54
C LEU A 116 -10.02 14.51 -2.13
N TRP A 117 -10.55 15.67 -1.78
CA TRP A 117 -11.28 15.91 -0.55
C TRP A 117 -12.46 16.85 -0.82
N TYR A 118 -13.54 16.71 -0.06
CA TYR A 118 -14.70 17.59 -0.19
C TYR A 118 -14.42 18.98 0.39
N GLN A 119 -13.46 19.09 1.31
CA GLN A 119 -12.95 20.36 1.83
C GLN A 119 -11.68 20.80 1.09
N GLN A 120 -11.31 22.06 1.25
CA GLN A 120 -10.09 22.65 0.67
C GLN A 120 -9.93 22.40 -0.84
N GLN A 121 -11.07 22.40 -1.55
CA GLN A 121 -11.08 22.52 -3.00
C GLN A 121 -10.76 23.97 -3.38
N PRO A 122 -10.05 24.20 -4.50
CA PRO A 122 -9.90 25.56 -5.01
C PRO A 122 -11.28 26.12 -5.42
N GLY A 123 -11.46 27.43 -5.30
CA GLY A 123 -12.77 28.08 -5.49
C GLY A 123 -13.42 27.78 -6.84
N TRP A 124 -12.64 27.54 -7.89
CA TRP A 124 -13.18 27.16 -9.20
C TRP A 124 -13.83 25.76 -9.17
N ALA A 125 -13.24 24.78 -8.47
CA ALA A 125 -13.77 23.41 -8.39
C ALA A 125 -15.02 23.33 -7.48
N GLN A 126 -15.06 24.13 -6.41
CA GLN A 126 -16.21 24.23 -5.51
C GLN A 126 -17.50 24.60 -6.27
N ASN A 127 -17.38 25.44 -7.29
CA ASN A 127 -18.48 25.94 -8.11
C ASN A 127 -18.83 25.05 -9.32
N MET A 128 -18.10 23.94 -9.52
CA MET A 128 -18.37 22.99 -10.60
C MET A 128 -19.28 21.84 -10.13
N SER A 129 -19.88 21.14 -11.10
CA SER A 129 -20.69 19.95 -10.87
C SER A 129 -20.67 19.01 -12.09
N GLY A 130 -21.32 17.84 -11.94
CA GLY A 130 -21.53 16.89 -13.04
C GLY A 130 -20.24 16.41 -13.70
N SER A 131 -20.30 16.15 -15.01
CA SER A 131 -19.18 15.63 -15.80
C SER A 131 -17.99 16.59 -15.86
N ALA A 132 -18.23 17.91 -15.84
CA ALA A 132 -17.17 18.91 -15.82
C ALA A 132 -16.31 18.79 -14.55
N LEU A 133 -16.95 18.68 -13.37
CA LEU A 133 -16.24 18.45 -12.12
C LEU A 133 -15.55 17.08 -12.12
N ARG A 134 -16.20 16.02 -12.62
CA ARG A 134 -15.60 14.68 -12.72
C ARG A 134 -14.29 14.73 -13.51
N ASN A 135 -14.30 15.34 -14.69
CA ASN A 135 -13.13 15.43 -15.54
C ASN A 135 -12.02 16.27 -14.90
N ALA A 136 -12.38 17.37 -14.23
CA ALA A 136 -11.41 18.20 -13.51
C ALA A 136 -10.76 17.46 -12.33
N ALA A 137 -11.54 16.71 -11.54
CA ALA A 137 -11.04 15.90 -10.44
C ALA A 137 -10.06 14.81 -10.92
N ILE A 138 -10.39 14.12 -12.02
CA ILE A 138 -9.50 13.09 -12.60
C ILE A 138 -8.24 13.70 -13.20
N ASN A 139 -8.34 14.86 -13.86
CA ASN A 139 -7.18 15.62 -14.32
C ASN A 139 -6.28 16.01 -13.13
N HIS A 140 -6.86 16.53 -12.05
CA HIS A 140 -6.14 16.90 -10.84
C HIS A 140 -5.34 15.72 -10.27
N VAL A 141 -6.03 14.59 -10.01
CA VAL A 141 -5.42 13.34 -9.54
C VAL A 141 -4.25 12.92 -10.43
N THR A 142 -4.46 12.93 -11.75
CA THR A 142 -3.46 12.49 -12.72
C THR A 142 -2.23 13.39 -12.71
N GLN A 143 -2.42 14.71 -12.74
CA GLN A 143 -1.32 15.68 -12.82
C GLN A 143 -0.48 15.71 -11.54
N VAL A 144 -1.14 15.74 -10.37
CA VAL A 144 -0.44 15.74 -9.07
C VAL A 144 0.31 14.43 -8.85
N ALA A 145 -0.34 13.29 -9.06
CA ALA A 145 0.32 11.99 -8.89
C ALA A 145 1.46 11.77 -9.89
N THR A 146 1.33 12.27 -11.13
CA THR A 146 2.40 12.21 -12.14
C THR A 146 3.60 13.07 -11.74
N HIS A 147 3.39 14.29 -11.24
CA HIS A 147 4.48 15.17 -10.82
C HIS A 147 5.33 14.55 -9.69
N PHE A 148 4.67 13.90 -8.73
CA PHE A 148 5.33 13.27 -7.59
C PHE A 148 5.66 11.78 -7.80
N ARG A 149 5.49 11.25 -9.02
CA ARG A 149 5.67 9.83 -9.33
C ARG A 149 7.02 9.30 -8.82
N GLY A 150 6.98 8.20 -8.09
CA GLY A 150 8.18 7.54 -7.54
C GLY A 150 8.82 8.25 -6.34
N LYS A 151 8.22 9.34 -5.85
CA LYS A 151 8.67 10.07 -4.65
C LYS A 151 7.72 9.88 -3.46
N ILE A 152 6.55 9.26 -3.68
CA ILE A 152 5.49 9.09 -2.68
C ILE A 152 5.41 7.62 -2.28
N TYR A 153 5.44 7.36 -0.98
CA TYR A 153 5.23 6.02 -0.42
C TYR A 153 3.75 5.63 -0.48
N ALA A 154 2.86 6.55 -0.06
CA ALA A 154 1.42 6.34 -0.06
C ALA A 154 0.67 7.65 -0.36
N TRP A 155 -0.40 7.56 -1.15
CA TRP A 155 -1.34 8.66 -1.40
C TRP A 155 -2.63 8.43 -0.63
N ASP A 156 -3.08 9.44 0.10
CA ASP A 156 -4.50 9.57 0.46
C ASP A 156 -5.24 10.03 -0.80
N VAL A 157 -5.72 9.05 -1.60
CA VAL A 157 -6.35 9.33 -2.90
C VAL A 157 -7.70 10.00 -2.71
N VAL A 158 -8.49 9.50 -1.76
CA VAL A 158 -9.77 10.08 -1.37
C VAL A 158 -9.80 10.22 0.14
N ASN A 159 -10.10 11.43 0.59
CA ASN A 159 -10.24 11.77 2.01
C ASN A 159 -11.73 11.99 2.36
N GLU A 160 -12.20 11.39 3.45
CA GLU A 160 -13.44 11.72 4.17
C GLU A 160 -14.76 11.64 3.37
N ALA A 161 -14.84 10.67 2.46
CA ALA A 161 -16.02 10.48 1.61
C ALA A 161 -17.27 9.89 2.30
N PHE A 162 -17.21 9.51 3.57
CA PHE A 162 -18.36 8.99 4.32
C PHE A 162 -18.90 10.02 5.32
N ALA A 163 -20.22 10.03 5.48
CA ALA A 163 -20.92 10.91 6.40
C ALA A 163 -20.70 10.47 7.85
N ASP A 164 -20.73 11.44 8.76
CA ASP A 164 -20.77 11.15 10.20
C ASP A 164 -22.15 10.63 10.62
N GLY A 165 -22.20 9.99 11.78
CA GLY A 165 -23.41 9.40 12.35
C GLY A 165 -23.56 7.91 12.06
N ASN A 166 -24.80 7.43 12.10
CA ASN A 166 -25.09 5.99 12.22
C ASN A 166 -25.54 5.32 10.93
N SER A 167 -25.49 6.00 9.78
CA SER A 167 -25.98 5.46 8.50
C SER A 167 -24.92 4.68 7.72
N GLY A 168 -23.64 5.01 7.87
CA GLY A 168 -22.57 4.53 6.98
C GLY A 168 -22.73 5.02 5.53
N ALA A 169 -23.50 6.09 5.31
CA ALA A 169 -23.75 6.65 4.00
C ALA A 169 -22.56 7.43 3.46
N ARG A 170 -22.51 7.61 2.14
CA ARG A 170 -21.60 8.57 1.50
C ARG A 170 -21.94 9.99 1.96
N ARG A 171 -20.91 10.81 2.15
CA ARG A 171 -21.07 12.25 2.39
C ARG A 171 -21.61 12.92 1.13
N ASP A 172 -22.70 13.67 1.26
CA ASP A 172 -23.14 14.54 0.17
C ASP A 172 -22.11 15.65 -0.07
N SER A 173 -21.59 15.69 -1.28
CA SER A 173 -20.58 16.64 -1.76
C SER A 173 -20.75 16.82 -3.25
N ASN A 174 -20.22 17.91 -3.81
CA ASN A 174 -20.17 18.10 -5.26
C ASN A 174 -19.48 16.91 -5.96
N LEU A 175 -18.41 16.35 -5.37
CA LEU A 175 -17.72 15.14 -5.84
C LEU A 175 -18.64 13.92 -5.84
N GLN A 176 -19.33 13.64 -4.73
CA GLN A 176 -20.28 12.51 -4.65
C GLN A 176 -21.43 12.64 -5.65
N ARG A 177 -21.92 13.86 -5.88
CA ARG A 177 -22.97 14.15 -6.87
C ARG A 177 -22.53 13.98 -8.33
N THR A 178 -21.23 13.80 -8.60
CA THR A 178 -20.76 13.41 -9.95
C THR A 178 -21.10 11.95 -10.29
N GLY A 179 -21.43 11.12 -9.29
CA GLY A 179 -21.73 9.70 -9.43
C GLY A 179 -21.04 8.88 -8.34
N ASN A 180 -21.69 7.80 -7.85
CA ASN A 180 -21.20 7.02 -6.70
C ASN A 180 -19.84 6.33 -6.95
N ASP A 181 -19.48 6.16 -8.22
CA ASP A 181 -18.25 5.59 -8.76
C ASP A 181 -17.05 6.55 -8.74
N TRP A 182 -17.22 7.81 -8.34
CA TRP A 182 -16.14 8.82 -8.37
C TRP A 182 -14.89 8.40 -7.57
N ILE A 183 -15.08 7.68 -6.46
CA ILE A 183 -14.00 7.15 -5.64
C ILE A 183 -13.19 6.14 -6.46
N GLU A 184 -13.85 5.16 -7.06
CA GLU A 184 -13.19 4.16 -7.92
C GLU A 184 -12.44 4.81 -9.09
N ALA A 185 -13.07 5.80 -9.74
CA ALA A 185 -12.44 6.54 -10.84
C ALA A 185 -11.13 7.23 -10.40
N ALA A 186 -11.13 7.83 -9.20
CA ALA A 186 -9.93 8.46 -8.63
C ALA A 186 -8.82 7.45 -8.34
N PHE A 187 -9.14 6.29 -7.74
CA PHE A 187 -8.15 5.23 -7.50
C PHE A 187 -7.55 4.68 -8.80
N ARG A 188 -8.38 4.47 -9.84
CA ARG A 188 -7.89 4.01 -11.15
C ARG A 188 -6.97 5.05 -11.81
N ALA A 189 -7.33 6.33 -11.74
CA ALA A 189 -6.49 7.41 -12.26
C ALA A 189 -5.15 7.53 -11.50
N ALA A 190 -5.19 7.47 -10.16
CA ALA A 190 -3.99 7.51 -9.33
C ALA A 190 -3.05 6.34 -9.63
N ARG A 191 -3.59 5.11 -9.79
CA ARG A 191 -2.80 3.92 -10.16
C ARG A 191 -2.13 4.07 -11.52
N ALA A 192 -2.84 4.63 -12.50
CA ALA A 192 -2.29 4.85 -13.83
C ALA A 192 -1.16 5.89 -13.83
N ALA A 193 -1.28 6.93 -13.01
CA ALA A 193 -0.29 8.00 -12.89
C ALA A 193 0.97 7.56 -12.12
N ASP A 194 0.81 6.91 -10.97
CA ASP A 194 1.91 6.35 -10.18
C ASP A 194 1.62 4.91 -9.73
N PRO A 195 2.08 3.90 -10.48
CA PRO A 195 1.88 2.51 -10.11
C PRO A 195 2.71 2.09 -8.88
N GLY A 196 3.74 2.84 -8.49
CA GLY A 196 4.64 2.50 -7.38
C GLY A 196 4.13 2.94 -6.00
N ALA A 197 3.25 3.94 -5.94
CA ALA A 197 2.69 4.43 -4.69
C ALA A 197 1.60 3.48 -4.15
N LYS A 198 1.52 3.35 -2.83
CA LYS A 198 0.35 2.75 -2.18
C LYS A 198 -0.84 3.71 -2.26
N LEU A 199 -2.01 3.22 -2.63
CA LEU A 199 -3.22 4.02 -2.77
C LEU A 199 -4.15 3.79 -1.58
N CYS A 200 -4.31 4.82 -0.75
CA CYS A 200 -5.09 4.78 0.47
C CYS A 200 -6.41 5.52 0.35
N TYR A 201 -7.43 4.98 1.02
CA TYR A 201 -8.61 5.73 1.44
C TYR A 201 -8.41 6.21 2.89
N ASN A 202 -8.66 7.48 3.22
CA ASN A 202 -8.40 8.04 4.56
C ASN A 202 -9.66 8.71 5.15
N ASP A 203 -9.95 8.50 6.44
CA ASP A 203 -11.12 9.12 7.10
C ASP A 203 -10.98 9.14 8.65
N TYR A 204 -11.76 9.99 9.32
CA TYR A 204 -11.89 10.11 10.79
C TYR A 204 -13.18 9.49 11.32
N ASN A 205 -13.28 9.38 12.66
CA ASN A 205 -14.40 8.73 13.36
C ASN A 205 -14.60 7.26 12.93
N THR A 206 -13.54 6.63 12.46
CA THR A 206 -13.51 5.28 11.91
C THR A 206 -12.71 4.33 12.78
N ASP A 207 -12.26 4.78 13.94
CA ASP A 207 -11.31 4.13 14.83
C ASP A 207 -11.85 2.83 15.43
N GLY A 208 -13.11 2.83 15.87
CA GLY A 208 -13.83 1.64 16.36
C GLY A 208 -14.78 1.03 15.32
N ILE A 209 -15.46 -0.06 15.68
CA ILE A 209 -16.47 -0.70 14.84
C ILE A 209 -17.79 0.06 14.98
N ASN A 210 -18.12 0.84 13.95
CA ASN A 210 -19.33 1.65 13.89
C ASN A 210 -19.91 1.67 12.47
N ALA A 211 -20.99 2.41 12.27
CA ALA A 211 -21.65 2.48 10.97
C ALA A 211 -20.76 3.07 9.87
N LYS A 212 -19.98 4.12 10.18
CA LYS A 212 -19.06 4.78 9.24
C LYS A 212 -17.93 3.85 8.83
N SER A 213 -17.22 3.26 9.80
CA SER A 213 -16.15 2.30 9.51
C SER A 213 -16.67 1.04 8.81
N THR A 214 -17.92 0.62 9.07
CA THR A 214 -18.55 -0.49 8.35
C THR A 214 -18.94 -0.12 6.91
N GLY A 215 -19.39 1.11 6.66
CA GLY A 215 -19.63 1.63 5.30
C GLY A 215 -18.34 1.62 4.46
N ILE A 216 -17.24 2.08 5.05
CA ILE A 216 -15.91 2.06 4.42
C ILE A 216 -15.45 0.61 4.21
N TYR A 217 -15.58 -0.26 5.21
CA TYR A 217 -15.26 -1.69 5.09
C TYR A 217 -15.97 -2.34 3.90
N ASN A 218 -17.27 -2.08 3.74
CA ASN A 218 -18.05 -2.61 2.63
C ASN A 218 -17.56 -2.09 1.26
N MET A 219 -17.18 -0.81 1.17
CA MET A 219 -16.57 -0.24 -0.04
C MET A 219 -15.23 -0.91 -0.35
N VAL A 220 -14.35 -1.08 0.64
CA VAL A 220 -13.05 -1.72 0.43
C VAL A 220 -13.23 -3.17 -0.01
N ARG A 221 -14.13 -3.92 0.63
CA ARG A 221 -14.44 -5.30 0.25
C ARG A 221 -14.94 -5.40 -1.21
N ASP A 222 -15.83 -4.51 -1.63
CA ASP A 222 -16.30 -4.43 -3.02
C ASP A 222 -15.18 -4.05 -3.99
N PHE A 223 -14.32 -3.12 -3.61
CA PHE A 223 -13.17 -2.71 -4.42
C PHE A 223 -12.19 -3.87 -4.62
N LYS A 224 -11.88 -4.61 -3.57
CA LYS A 224 -11.03 -5.80 -3.64
C LYS A 224 -11.65 -6.90 -4.50
N SER A 225 -12.97 -7.13 -4.42
CA SER A 225 -13.64 -8.16 -5.22
C SER A 225 -13.68 -7.83 -6.71
N ARG A 226 -13.70 -6.55 -7.08
CA ARG A 226 -13.73 -6.08 -8.48
C ARG A 226 -12.37 -5.61 -9.03
N GLY A 227 -11.29 -5.77 -8.27
CA GLY A 227 -9.94 -5.38 -8.69
C GLY A 227 -9.73 -3.87 -8.83
N VAL A 228 -10.45 -3.05 -8.04
CA VAL A 228 -10.16 -1.62 -7.90
C VAL A 228 -8.84 -1.46 -7.12
N PRO A 229 -7.90 -0.62 -7.57
CA PRO A 229 -6.56 -0.57 -7.01
C PRO A 229 -6.50 0.19 -5.69
N ILE A 230 -6.99 -0.42 -4.61
CA ILE A 230 -6.85 0.07 -3.23
C ILE A 230 -5.87 -0.81 -2.45
N ASP A 231 -4.87 -0.18 -1.86
CA ASP A 231 -3.80 -0.86 -1.13
C ASP A 231 -3.89 -0.66 0.37
N CYS A 232 -4.47 0.45 0.82
CA CYS A 232 -4.49 0.81 2.23
C CYS A 232 -5.78 1.54 2.67
N VAL A 233 -6.04 1.47 3.98
CA VAL A 233 -6.99 2.33 4.67
C VAL A 233 -6.27 3.10 5.76
N GLY A 234 -6.38 4.42 5.70
CA GLY A 234 -5.93 5.37 6.70
C GLY A 234 -7.00 5.63 7.75
N PHE A 235 -6.60 5.55 9.01
CA PHE A 235 -7.39 5.91 10.18
C PHE A 235 -6.77 7.18 10.75
N GLN A 236 -7.47 8.32 10.61
CA GLN A 236 -6.93 9.60 11.07
C GLN A 236 -6.61 9.55 12.56
N SER A 237 -7.50 8.94 13.37
CA SER A 237 -7.30 8.81 14.82
C SER A 237 -7.07 10.15 15.52
N HIS A 238 -7.94 11.09 15.19
CA HIS A 238 -8.14 12.35 15.87
C HIS A 238 -8.89 12.16 17.20
N LEU A 239 -8.22 11.62 18.21
CA LEU A 239 -8.86 11.10 19.42
C LEU A 239 -9.12 12.17 20.48
N GLY A 240 -10.20 11.98 21.25
CA GLY A 240 -10.46 12.72 22.48
C GLY A 240 -9.67 12.14 23.66
N THR A 241 -10.28 12.11 24.83
CA THR A 241 -9.68 11.57 26.08
C THR A 241 -9.99 10.09 26.31
N SER A 242 -10.52 9.39 25.31
CA SER A 242 -10.85 7.96 25.35
C SER A 242 -10.47 7.26 24.04
N LEU A 243 -10.36 5.94 24.10
CA LEU A 243 -10.09 5.06 22.97
C LEU A 243 -11.21 4.01 22.88
N ALA A 244 -11.68 3.73 21.67
CA ALA A 244 -12.66 2.68 21.44
C ALA A 244 -12.08 1.30 21.85
N GLY A 245 -12.85 0.50 22.59
CA GLY A 245 -12.38 -0.81 23.09
C GLY A 245 -12.11 -1.83 21.98
N ASP A 246 -12.66 -1.59 20.78
CA ASP A 246 -12.55 -2.42 19.59
C ASP A 246 -11.60 -1.84 18.53
N TYR A 247 -10.77 -0.85 18.89
CA TYR A 247 -9.83 -0.19 17.97
C TYR A 247 -8.97 -1.19 17.18
N GLN A 248 -8.30 -2.12 17.88
CA GLN A 248 -7.47 -3.15 17.23
C GLN A 248 -8.31 -4.10 16.36
N ALA A 249 -9.49 -4.51 16.83
CA ALA A 249 -10.37 -5.42 16.08
C ALA A 249 -10.86 -4.76 14.78
N ASN A 250 -11.12 -3.46 14.83
CA ASN A 250 -11.47 -2.69 13.65
C ASN A 250 -10.29 -2.58 12.67
N LEU A 251 -9.06 -2.30 13.13
CA LEU A 251 -7.87 -2.36 12.27
C LEU A 251 -7.71 -3.74 11.62
N GLN A 252 -7.88 -4.81 12.41
CA GLN A 252 -7.70 -6.18 11.96
C GLN A 252 -8.69 -6.55 10.84
N ARG A 253 -9.97 -6.21 10.94
CA ARG A 253 -10.93 -6.57 9.88
C ARG A 253 -10.58 -5.95 8.53
N PHE A 254 -9.99 -4.74 8.50
CA PHE A 254 -9.50 -4.16 7.25
C PHE A 254 -8.25 -4.86 6.74
N ALA A 255 -7.30 -5.19 7.63
CA ALA A 255 -6.15 -6.02 7.27
C ALA A 255 -6.56 -7.37 6.66
N ASP A 256 -7.62 -8.00 7.17
CA ASP A 256 -8.17 -9.27 6.69
C ASP A 256 -8.75 -9.17 5.26
N LEU A 257 -9.08 -7.97 4.76
CA LEU A 257 -9.44 -7.73 3.36
C LEU A 257 -8.22 -7.69 2.42
N GLY A 258 -7.01 -7.87 2.95
CA GLY A 258 -5.77 -7.85 2.17
C GLY A 258 -5.31 -6.45 1.78
N VAL A 259 -5.71 -5.42 2.54
CA VAL A 259 -5.17 -4.06 2.46
C VAL A 259 -4.29 -3.78 3.69
N ASP A 260 -3.35 -2.86 3.54
CA ASP A 260 -2.61 -2.32 4.68
C ASP A 260 -3.49 -1.38 5.49
N VAL A 261 -3.19 -1.25 6.78
CA VAL A 261 -3.81 -0.22 7.63
C VAL A 261 -2.75 0.77 8.10
N GLN A 262 -3.10 2.05 8.14
CA GLN A 262 -2.19 3.12 8.53
C GLN A 262 -2.90 4.04 9.52
N ILE A 263 -2.22 4.41 10.60
CA ILE A 263 -2.71 5.46 11.49
C ILE A 263 -2.10 6.76 10.99
N THR A 264 -2.91 7.70 10.52
CA THR A 264 -2.47 8.73 9.57
C THR A 264 -2.36 10.13 10.17
N GLU A 265 -3.14 10.45 11.19
CA GLU A 265 -3.27 11.82 11.72
C GLU A 265 -3.38 11.84 13.25
N LEU A 266 -2.64 10.95 13.91
CA LEU A 266 -2.81 10.69 15.34
C LEU A 266 -2.53 11.95 16.17
N ASP A 267 -3.54 12.36 16.92
CA ASP A 267 -3.43 13.26 18.03
C ASP A 267 -4.45 12.86 19.11
N VAL A 268 -4.14 13.14 20.37
CA VAL A 268 -4.97 12.72 21.51
C VAL A 268 -5.12 13.92 22.44
N MET A 269 -6.34 14.43 22.61
CA MET A 269 -6.60 15.57 23.50
C MET A 269 -6.00 15.35 24.89
N THR A 270 -5.44 16.41 25.49
CA THR A 270 -4.84 16.31 26.83
C THR A 270 -5.88 15.90 27.88
N GLY A 271 -5.45 14.99 28.75
CA GLY A 271 -6.21 14.50 29.90
C GLY A 271 -5.38 13.47 30.67
N GLY A 272 -5.87 13.04 31.84
CA GLY A 272 -5.12 12.11 32.72
C GLY A 272 -4.73 10.78 32.06
N ASN A 273 -5.37 10.41 30.94
CA ASN A 273 -5.15 9.15 30.22
C ASN A 273 -4.39 9.29 28.88
N GLN A 274 -3.95 10.50 28.50
CA GLN A 274 -3.37 10.77 27.17
C GLN A 274 -2.22 9.82 26.82
N ALA A 275 -1.25 9.67 27.74
CA ALA A 275 -0.09 8.81 27.51
C ALA A 275 -0.47 7.34 27.31
N ASN A 276 -1.49 6.84 28.04
CA ASN A 276 -1.94 5.46 27.92
C ASN A 276 -2.66 5.21 26.59
N ILE A 277 -3.43 6.19 26.10
CA ILE A 277 -4.09 6.10 24.79
C ILE A 277 -3.06 6.01 23.67
N TYR A 278 -2.06 6.88 23.67
CA TYR A 278 -0.94 6.80 22.71
C TYR A 278 -0.25 5.42 22.73
N GLY A 279 0.05 4.90 23.92
CA GLY A 279 0.61 3.56 24.07
C GLY A 279 -0.33 2.45 23.58
N ALA A 280 -1.64 2.57 23.81
CA ALA A 280 -2.64 1.58 23.40
C ALA A 280 -2.83 1.55 21.88
N VAL A 281 -2.91 2.73 21.22
CA VAL A 281 -2.94 2.85 19.75
C VAL A 281 -1.69 2.24 19.13
N THR A 282 -0.51 2.52 19.71
CA THR A 282 0.77 1.97 19.24
C THR A 282 0.78 0.43 19.35
N ARG A 283 0.36 -0.12 20.51
CA ARG A 283 0.24 -1.58 20.69
C ARG A 283 -0.75 -2.21 19.71
N ALA A 284 -1.90 -1.57 19.47
CA ALA A 284 -2.89 -2.06 18.52
C ALA A 284 -2.30 -2.18 17.10
N CYS A 285 -1.54 -1.18 16.65
CA CYS A 285 -0.82 -1.26 15.38
C CYS A 285 0.25 -2.36 15.37
N MET A 286 1.02 -2.51 16.46
CA MET A 286 2.03 -3.57 16.55
C MET A 286 1.42 -4.97 16.46
N ASN A 287 0.21 -5.15 16.98
CA ASN A 287 -0.52 -6.42 17.00
C ASN A 287 -1.22 -6.76 15.66
N VAL A 288 -1.39 -5.80 14.75
CA VAL A 288 -1.93 -6.04 13.41
C VAL A 288 -0.76 -6.07 12.41
N SER A 289 -0.50 -7.23 11.81
CA SER A 289 0.68 -7.45 10.95
C SER A 289 0.74 -6.52 9.74
N ARG A 290 -0.43 -6.16 9.17
CA ARG A 290 -0.56 -5.21 8.06
C ARG A 290 -0.70 -3.75 8.49
N CYS A 291 -0.53 -3.42 9.77
CA CYS A 291 -0.43 -2.03 10.20
C CYS A 291 0.98 -1.51 9.90
N THR A 292 1.15 -0.67 8.87
CA THR A 292 2.49 -0.34 8.35
C THR A 292 3.12 0.89 8.99
N GLY A 293 2.38 1.67 9.76
CA GLY A 293 2.95 2.79 10.50
C GLY A 293 1.94 3.73 11.14
N ILE A 294 2.49 4.68 11.88
CA ILE A 294 1.76 5.68 12.66
C ILE A 294 2.31 7.07 12.30
N THR A 295 1.45 8.02 11.99
CA THR A 295 1.81 9.42 11.78
C THR A 295 1.09 10.28 12.81
N THR A 296 1.80 11.14 13.52
CA THR A 296 1.17 12.16 14.38
C THR A 296 0.81 13.41 13.59
N TRP A 297 -0.31 14.06 13.89
CA TRP A 297 -0.73 15.28 13.19
C TRP A 297 -0.06 16.55 13.73
N GLY A 298 1.27 16.53 13.69
CA GLY A 298 2.17 17.60 14.14
C GLY A 298 3.38 17.07 14.89
N VAL A 299 4.30 17.98 15.25
CA VAL A 299 5.54 17.66 15.98
C VAL A 299 5.43 18.06 17.45
N ARG A 300 5.23 19.35 17.75
CA ARG A 300 5.08 19.87 19.12
C ARG A 300 3.66 20.36 19.35
N ASP A 301 3.24 20.44 20.60
CA ASP A 301 1.91 20.93 20.99
C ASP A 301 1.58 22.31 20.37
N CYS A 302 2.52 23.26 20.32
CA CYS A 302 2.34 24.56 19.66
C CYS A 302 2.22 24.51 18.13
N ASP A 303 2.47 23.35 17.52
CA ASP A 303 2.33 23.11 16.10
C ASP A 303 0.97 22.45 15.75
N SER A 304 0.14 22.10 16.73
CA SER A 304 -1.12 21.39 16.51
C SER A 304 -2.23 22.31 15.99
N TRP A 305 -3.02 21.80 15.04
CA TRP A 305 -4.27 22.42 14.58
C TRP A 305 -5.35 22.49 15.68
N ARG A 306 -5.25 21.65 16.72
CA ARG A 306 -6.15 21.62 17.88
C ARG A 306 -5.82 22.66 18.96
N GLY A 307 -4.93 23.60 18.65
CA GLY A 307 -4.63 24.74 19.52
C GLY A 307 -4.16 24.31 20.92
N SER A 308 -4.94 24.65 21.95
CA SER A 308 -4.59 24.45 23.37
C SER A 308 -4.77 23.02 23.90
N ASP A 309 -5.21 22.07 23.07
CA ASP A 309 -5.45 20.68 23.49
C ASP A 309 -4.15 19.94 23.87
N ASN A 310 -2.97 20.50 23.57
CA ASN A 310 -1.66 19.91 23.84
C ASN A 310 -1.62 18.43 23.43
N ALA A 311 -2.05 18.15 22.21
CA ALA A 311 -2.46 16.82 21.80
C ALA A 311 -1.32 15.90 21.32
N LEU A 312 -0.06 16.38 21.31
CA LEU A 312 1.07 15.75 20.63
C LEU A 312 2.11 15.16 21.60
N LEU A 313 3.21 14.64 21.07
CA LEU A 313 4.24 13.90 21.82
C LEU A 313 5.29 14.80 22.48
N PHE A 314 5.44 16.03 21.99
CA PHE A 314 6.40 17.01 22.47
C PHE A 314 5.69 18.28 22.95
N ASP A 315 6.14 18.85 24.06
CA ASP A 315 5.65 20.15 24.50
C ASP A 315 6.15 21.28 23.57
N CYS A 316 5.66 22.50 23.79
CA CYS A 316 6.04 23.67 22.99
C CYS A 316 7.54 23.99 23.02
N ASN A 317 8.25 23.59 24.08
CA ASN A 317 9.69 23.77 24.25
C ASN A 317 10.50 22.64 23.58
N GLY A 318 9.83 21.61 23.05
CA GLY A 318 10.45 20.45 22.42
C GLY A 318 10.82 19.32 23.38
N ASN A 319 10.38 19.37 24.64
CA ASN A 319 10.60 18.30 25.59
C ASN A 319 9.66 17.12 25.31
N LYS A 320 10.16 15.90 25.52
CA LYS A 320 9.38 14.66 25.42
C LYS A 320 8.34 14.63 26.53
N LYS A 321 7.06 14.42 26.18
CA LYS A 321 5.97 14.23 27.16
C LYS A 321 5.86 12.76 27.59
N ALA A 322 5.06 12.49 28.63
CA ALA A 322 4.76 11.10 29.03
C ALA A 322 4.17 10.26 27.88
N ALA A 323 3.42 10.90 26.97
CA ALA A 323 2.93 10.27 25.75
C ALA A 323 4.06 9.73 24.87
N TYR A 324 5.13 10.49 24.65
CA TYR A 324 6.31 10.03 23.90
C TYR A 324 6.87 8.74 24.51
N THR A 325 7.07 8.72 25.83
CA THR A 325 7.65 7.56 26.53
C THR A 325 6.79 6.31 26.35
N ASN A 326 5.46 6.44 26.43
CA ASN A 326 4.56 5.31 26.23
C ASN A 326 4.52 4.79 24.79
N VAL A 327 4.64 5.67 23.78
CA VAL A 327 4.81 5.24 22.39
C VAL A 327 6.12 4.49 22.23
N LEU A 328 7.25 5.05 22.69
CA LEU A 328 8.56 4.42 22.56
C LEU A 328 8.61 3.05 23.24
N ASN A 329 8.07 2.94 24.46
CA ASN A 329 7.97 1.66 25.16
C ASN A 329 7.11 0.65 24.40
N ALA A 330 5.98 1.07 23.83
CA ALA A 330 5.11 0.20 23.05
C ALA A 330 5.77 -0.27 21.74
N LEU A 331 6.51 0.59 21.05
CA LEU A 331 7.31 0.19 19.87
C LEU A 331 8.37 -0.84 20.25
N ASN A 332 9.12 -0.59 21.31
CA ASN A 332 10.20 -1.48 21.77
C ASN A 332 9.67 -2.84 22.22
N ALA A 333 8.50 -2.88 22.85
CA ALA A 333 7.82 -4.10 23.27
C ALA A 333 7.09 -4.83 22.12
N GLY A 334 6.93 -4.21 20.96
CA GLY A 334 6.28 -4.81 19.79
C GLY A 334 7.03 -6.04 19.27
N PRO A 335 6.35 -6.96 18.56
CA PRO A 335 6.97 -8.16 18.01
C PRO A 335 8.08 -7.74 17.04
N ALA A 336 9.23 -8.41 17.12
CA ALA A 336 10.28 -8.25 16.11
C ALA A 336 9.73 -8.63 14.73
N ILE A 337 10.32 -8.06 13.67
CA ILE A 337 10.13 -8.60 12.33
C ILE A 337 10.55 -10.08 12.42
N PRO A 338 9.71 -11.06 12.01
CA PRO A 338 10.14 -12.44 11.93
C PRO A 338 11.45 -12.49 11.14
N THR A 339 12.53 -12.89 11.80
CA THR A 339 13.83 -13.10 11.18
C THR A 339 13.91 -14.46 10.49
N ASP A 340 12.78 -15.14 10.30
CA ASP A 340 12.76 -16.33 9.48
C ASP A 340 13.28 -15.91 8.10
N PRO A 341 14.40 -16.48 7.63
CA PRO A 341 14.63 -16.54 6.20
C PRO A 341 13.35 -17.12 5.61
N PRO A 342 12.94 -16.77 4.37
CA PRO A 342 11.87 -17.50 3.72
C PRO A 342 12.15 -18.98 3.93
N THR A 343 11.33 -19.68 4.71
CA THR A 343 11.45 -21.12 4.85
C THR A 343 11.19 -21.63 3.45
N ASP A 344 12.25 -22.09 2.80
CA ASP A 344 12.13 -22.76 1.52
C ASP A 344 11.03 -23.82 1.68
N PRO A 345 10.04 -23.85 0.76
CA PRO A 345 9.06 -24.91 0.76
C PRO A 345 9.79 -26.27 0.66
N PRO A 346 9.20 -27.37 1.18
CA PRO A 346 9.88 -28.64 1.34
C PRO A 346 10.50 -29.12 0.02
N THR A 347 11.82 -29.26 0.02
CA THR A 347 12.58 -29.86 -1.08
C THR A 347 12.54 -31.38 -0.97
N ASP A 348 11.46 -31.97 -1.49
CA ASP A 348 11.61 -33.27 -2.16
C ASP A 348 11.88 -33.01 -3.65
N PRO A 349 12.86 -33.67 -4.28
CA PRO A 349 13.27 -33.35 -5.63
C PRO A 349 12.37 -34.05 -6.67
N PRO A 350 11.82 -33.30 -7.64
CA PRO A 350 11.62 -33.82 -8.97
C PRO A 350 12.61 -33.14 -9.92
N THR A 351 13.50 -33.97 -10.47
CA THR A 351 14.19 -33.87 -11.77
C THR A 351 14.14 -32.54 -12.52
N ASP A 352 15.34 -32.00 -12.76
CA ASP A 352 15.79 -31.00 -13.73
C ASP A 352 14.75 -30.04 -14.34
N PRO A 353 14.95 -28.71 -14.19
CA PRO A 353 14.10 -27.72 -14.83
C PRO A 353 14.31 -27.71 -16.36
N PRO A 354 13.25 -27.53 -17.18
CA PRO A 354 13.44 -27.15 -18.56
C PRO A 354 13.96 -25.72 -18.62
N THR A 355 15.03 -25.53 -19.39
CA THR A 355 15.65 -24.28 -19.82
C THR A 355 14.65 -23.15 -20.13
N ASP A 356 15.03 -21.93 -19.74
CA ASP A 356 14.35 -20.65 -20.02
C ASP A 356 13.71 -20.55 -21.42
N PRO A 357 12.51 -19.95 -21.56
CA PRO A 357 12.02 -19.50 -22.86
C PRO A 357 12.70 -18.15 -23.23
N PRO A 358 12.87 -17.87 -24.54
CA PRO A 358 13.85 -16.89 -25.02
C PRO A 358 13.40 -15.43 -24.82
N THR A 359 14.39 -14.57 -24.54
CA THR A 359 14.29 -13.10 -24.48
C THR A 359 14.34 -12.41 -25.85
N ASP A 360 14.19 -13.14 -26.95
CA ASP A 360 14.17 -12.56 -28.30
C ASP A 360 12.72 -12.33 -28.78
N PRO A 361 12.41 -11.16 -29.37
CA PRO A 361 11.12 -10.94 -30.03
C PRO A 361 10.91 -12.02 -31.11
N PRO A 362 9.67 -12.53 -31.30
CA PRO A 362 9.40 -13.51 -32.35
C PRO A 362 9.83 -12.93 -33.71
N ALA A 363 10.53 -13.76 -34.51
CA ALA A 363 11.25 -13.33 -35.71
C ALA A 363 10.34 -12.66 -36.76
N VAL A 364 9.02 -12.95 -36.76
CA VAL A 364 7.96 -12.25 -37.50
C VAL A 364 6.62 -12.51 -36.77
N GLY A 365 5.71 -11.53 -36.66
CA GLY A 365 4.34 -11.73 -36.13
C GLY A 365 4.10 -11.23 -34.69
N CYS A 366 3.33 -11.97 -33.88
CA CYS A 366 3.10 -11.68 -32.46
C CYS A 366 3.14 -12.95 -31.61
N SER A 367 3.40 -12.80 -30.31
CA SER A 367 3.28 -13.86 -29.31
C SER A 367 2.32 -13.44 -28.21
N ALA A 368 1.73 -14.42 -27.51
CA ALA A 368 0.87 -14.18 -26.36
C ALA A 368 1.29 -15.06 -25.19
N SER A 369 1.20 -14.52 -23.98
CA SER A 369 1.36 -15.26 -22.73
C SER A 369 0.18 -14.95 -21.83
N VAL A 370 -0.21 -15.91 -20.99
CA VAL A 370 -1.37 -15.78 -20.09
C VAL A 370 -0.93 -15.97 -18.65
N SER A 371 -1.40 -15.08 -17.79
CA SER A 371 -1.34 -15.21 -16.34
C SER A 371 -2.75 -15.42 -15.80
N LEU A 372 -2.93 -16.45 -14.99
CA LEU A 372 -4.24 -16.84 -14.45
C LEU A 372 -4.31 -16.57 -12.95
N ASN A 373 -5.37 -15.89 -12.53
CA ASN A 373 -5.80 -15.83 -11.14
C ASN A 373 -7.10 -16.63 -10.99
N SER A 374 -7.02 -17.82 -10.41
CA SER A 374 -8.14 -18.77 -10.35
C SER A 374 -8.66 -18.93 -8.93
N TRP A 375 -9.97 -19.18 -8.80
CA TRP A 375 -10.65 -19.54 -7.56
C TRP A 375 -11.67 -20.64 -7.83
N THR A 376 -12.32 -21.15 -6.78
CA THR A 376 -13.34 -22.19 -6.93
C THR A 376 -14.49 -21.70 -7.82
N GLY A 377 -14.59 -22.27 -9.03
CA GLY A 377 -15.66 -21.99 -9.98
C GLY A 377 -15.42 -20.83 -10.95
N GLY A 378 -14.26 -20.16 -10.92
CA GLY A 378 -13.96 -19.09 -11.87
C GLY A 378 -12.49 -18.65 -11.88
N PHE A 379 -12.17 -17.78 -12.83
CA PHE A 379 -10.82 -17.26 -13.02
C PHE A 379 -10.83 -15.91 -13.74
N VAL A 380 -9.74 -15.16 -13.56
CA VAL A 380 -9.35 -14.01 -14.39
C VAL A 380 -8.08 -14.38 -15.14
N ALA A 381 -8.08 -14.15 -16.46
CA ALA A 381 -6.92 -14.29 -17.33
C ALA A 381 -6.43 -12.90 -17.75
N THR A 382 -5.16 -12.61 -17.49
CA THR A 382 -4.43 -11.46 -18.06
C THR A 382 -3.55 -11.98 -19.18
N VAL A 383 -3.71 -11.41 -20.38
CA VAL A 383 -3.05 -11.87 -21.59
C VAL A 383 -2.13 -10.77 -22.10
N LYS A 384 -0.83 -11.06 -22.10
CA LYS A 384 0.20 -10.16 -22.62
C LYS A 384 0.50 -10.51 -24.06
N VAL A 385 0.27 -9.57 -24.97
CA VAL A 385 0.57 -9.67 -26.40
C VAL A 385 1.85 -8.91 -26.70
N THR A 386 2.83 -9.58 -27.29
CA THR A 386 4.12 -8.98 -27.68
C THR A 386 4.27 -9.01 -29.19
N ALA A 387 4.47 -7.84 -29.80
CA ALA A 387 4.76 -7.74 -31.22
C ALA A 387 6.18 -8.24 -31.52
N GLY A 388 6.34 -8.91 -32.66
CA GLY A 388 7.62 -9.36 -33.16
C GLY A 388 8.49 -8.22 -33.68
N SER A 389 9.55 -8.58 -34.39
CA SER A 389 10.61 -7.68 -34.89
C SER A 389 10.13 -6.57 -35.84
N THR A 390 8.95 -6.69 -36.46
CA THR A 390 8.41 -5.73 -37.44
C THR A 390 7.25 -4.87 -36.91
N GLY A 391 6.81 -5.09 -35.66
CA GLY A 391 5.56 -4.53 -35.16
C GLY A 391 4.31 -5.16 -35.79
N THR A 392 3.13 -4.68 -35.42
CA THR A 392 1.83 -5.11 -35.97
C THR A 392 0.80 -3.97 -35.99
N SER A 393 -0.16 -4.02 -36.90
CA SER A 393 -1.31 -3.10 -36.98
C SER A 393 -2.55 -3.59 -36.24
N GLY A 394 -2.63 -4.91 -36.02
CA GLY A 394 -3.65 -5.54 -35.19
C GLY A 394 -3.15 -6.89 -34.66
N TRP A 395 -3.91 -7.48 -33.74
CA TRP A 395 -3.61 -8.80 -33.21
C TRP A 395 -4.89 -9.56 -32.88
N ASN A 396 -4.79 -10.89 -33.01
CA ASN A 396 -5.83 -11.84 -32.63
C ASN A 396 -5.23 -12.93 -31.76
N VAL A 397 -5.77 -13.14 -30.56
CA VAL A 397 -5.33 -14.21 -29.65
C VAL A 397 -6.41 -15.27 -29.52
N GLY A 398 -6.06 -16.51 -29.87
CA GLY A 398 -6.91 -17.69 -29.71
C GLY A 398 -6.69 -18.39 -28.38
N PHE A 399 -7.78 -18.83 -27.74
CA PHE A 399 -7.83 -19.73 -26.60
C PHE A 399 -8.73 -20.92 -26.91
N THR A 400 -8.39 -22.11 -26.40
CA THR A 400 -9.33 -23.24 -26.29
C THR A 400 -9.64 -23.47 -24.82
N LEU A 401 -10.86 -23.13 -24.41
CA LEU A 401 -11.31 -23.26 -23.03
C LEU A 401 -11.65 -24.73 -22.71
N PRO A 402 -11.30 -25.23 -21.51
CA PRO A 402 -11.73 -26.55 -21.06
C PRO A 402 -13.25 -26.70 -21.02
N SER A 403 -13.74 -27.94 -21.11
CA SER A 403 -15.18 -28.22 -20.97
C SER A 403 -15.71 -27.71 -19.62
N GLY A 404 -16.85 -27.03 -19.65
CA GLY A 404 -17.46 -26.39 -18.47
C GLY A 404 -16.90 -24.99 -18.13
N ALA A 405 -15.90 -24.49 -18.87
CA ALA A 405 -15.44 -23.12 -18.75
C ALA A 405 -16.14 -22.19 -19.76
N SER A 406 -16.44 -20.96 -19.33
CA SER A 406 -17.05 -19.94 -20.19
C SER A 406 -16.49 -18.57 -19.87
N VAL A 407 -16.18 -17.76 -20.90
CA VAL A 407 -15.91 -16.33 -20.76
C VAL A 407 -17.21 -15.63 -20.38
N THR A 408 -17.17 -14.80 -19.35
CA THR A 408 -18.31 -14.03 -18.85
C THR A 408 -18.11 -12.53 -19.00
N ASN A 409 -16.87 -12.07 -19.06
CA ASN A 409 -16.54 -10.66 -19.29
C ASN A 409 -15.19 -10.53 -20.00
N THR A 410 -14.99 -9.46 -20.76
CA THR A 410 -13.75 -9.19 -21.50
C THR A 410 -13.48 -7.70 -21.50
N TRP A 411 -12.22 -7.30 -21.32
CA TRP A 411 -11.79 -5.90 -21.43
C TRP A 411 -10.58 -5.79 -22.33
N SER A 412 -10.43 -4.64 -22.98
CA SER A 412 -9.33 -4.34 -23.90
C SER A 412 -9.19 -5.32 -25.08
N ALA A 413 -10.23 -6.11 -25.36
CA ALA A 413 -10.35 -6.97 -26.52
C ALA A 413 -11.84 -7.24 -26.83
N THR A 414 -12.12 -7.70 -28.05
CA THR A 414 -13.44 -8.22 -28.44
C THR A 414 -13.37 -9.74 -28.59
N ALA A 415 -14.19 -10.47 -27.83
CA ALA A 415 -14.27 -11.93 -27.88
C ALA A 415 -15.22 -12.42 -28.99
N SER A 416 -14.83 -13.46 -29.72
CA SER A 416 -15.64 -14.06 -30.80
C SER A 416 -16.74 -15.03 -30.30
N GLY A 417 -16.74 -15.36 -29.02
CA GLY A 417 -17.61 -16.34 -28.39
C GLY A 417 -17.28 -16.50 -26.91
N SER A 418 -17.99 -17.38 -26.22
CA SER A 418 -17.85 -17.56 -24.77
C SER A 418 -17.37 -18.95 -24.33
N THR A 419 -17.46 -19.99 -25.15
CA THR A 419 -17.08 -21.36 -24.79
C THR A 419 -16.25 -22.03 -25.88
N GLY A 420 -15.51 -23.08 -25.55
CA GLY A 420 -14.68 -23.81 -26.52
C GLY A 420 -13.55 -22.94 -27.10
N ALA A 421 -13.45 -22.89 -28.43
CA ALA A 421 -12.46 -22.05 -29.11
C ALA A 421 -12.93 -20.59 -29.18
N VAL A 422 -12.26 -19.71 -28.43
CA VAL A 422 -12.57 -18.27 -28.35
C VAL A 422 -11.41 -17.46 -28.90
N ARG A 423 -11.69 -16.47 -29.75
CA ARG A 423 -10.71 -15.51 -30.27
C ARG A 423 -10.92 -14.13 -29.68
N PHE A 424 -9.83 -13.46 -29.32
CA PHE A 424 -9.81 -12.11 -28.79
C PHE A 424 -9.09 -11.20 -29.79
N ALA A 425 -9.81 -10.25 -30.37
CA ALA A 425 -9.25 -9.25 -31.27
C ALA A 425 -8.98 -7.94 -30.53
N ASN A 426 -7.95 -7.20 -30.96
CA ASN A 426 -7.69 -5.86 -30.46
C ASN A 426 -8.89 -4.92 -30.63
N VAL A 427 -8.96 -3.90 -29.77
CA VAL A 427 -9.87 -2.76 -29.93
C VAL A 427 -9.14 -1.58 -30.57
N ASN A 428 -9.85 -0.50 -30.89
CA ASN A 428 -9.33 0.61 -31.70
C ASN A 428 -8.03 1.25 -31.16
N TYR A 429 -7.81 1.24 -29.84
CA TYR A 429 -6.67 1.93 -29.22
C TYR A 429 -5.44 1.05 -28.94
N ASN A 430 -5.53 -0.28 -29.09
CA ASN A 430 -4.43 -1.18 -28.68
C ASN A 430 -3.98 -2.17 -29.78
N GLY A 431 -4.44 -2.02 -31.02
CA GLY A 431 -4.02 -2.88 -32.13
C GLY A 431 -2.63 -2.59 -32.67
N ARG A 432 -2.23 -1.30 -32.72
CA ARG A 432 -0.98 -0.88 -33.34
C ARG A 432 0.17 -0.93 -32.34
N LEU A 433 1.12 -1.83 -32.56
CA LEU A 433 2.30 -2.03 -31.73
C LEU A 433 3.57 -1.92 -32.58
N GLY A 434 4.54 -1.12 -32.14
CA GLY A 434 5.89 -1.11 -32.70
C GLY A 434 6.64 -2.42 -32.44
N ALA A 435 7.80 -2.59 -33.08
CA ALA A 435 8.63 -3.78 -32.89
C ALA A 435 8.95 -4.02 -31.40
N GLY A 436 8.71 -5.24 -30.91
CA GLY A 436 8.92 -5.61 -29.51
C GLY A 436 7.97 -4.96 -28.49
N GLN A 437 7.04 -4.10 -28.93
CA GLN A 437 6.08 -3.49 -28.02
C GLN A 437 5.05 -4.49 -27.52
N VAL A 438 4.51 -4.17 -26.35
CA VAL A 438 3.59 -5.02 -25.61
C VAL A 438 2.27 -4.29 -25.40
N THR A 439 1.17 -5.05 -25.46
CA THR A 439 -0.10 -4.64 -24.88
C THR A 439 -0.70 -5.77 -24.06
N GLU A 440 -1.73 -5.44 -23.27
CA GLU A 440 -2.43 -6.40 -22.45
C GLU A 440 -3.94 -6.27 -22.63
N PHE A 441 -4.62 -7.41 -22.55
CA PHE A 441 -6.06 -7.48 -22.38
C PHE A 441 -6.37 -8.53 -21.32
N GLY A 442 -7.63 -8.62 -20.90
CA GLY A 442 -8.02 -9.70 -20.02
C GLY A 442 -9.48 -10.08 -20.14
N PHE A 443 -9.80 -11.21 -19.55
CA PHE A 443 -11.15 -11.73 -19.48
C PHE A 443 -11.39 -12.47 -18.19
N GLN A 444 -12.64 -12.48 -17.76
CA GLN A 444 -13.12 -13.31 -16.66
C GLN A 444 -13.86 -14.51 -17.24
N GLY A 445 -13.66 -15.68 -16.63
CA GLY A 445 -14.44 -16.87 -16.95
C GLY A 445 -14.93 -17.62 -15.72
N THR A 446 -15.96 -18.42 -15.92
CA THR A 446 -16.42 -19.46 -14.98
C THR A 446 -15.73 -20.78 -15.31
N GLY A 447 -15.69 -21.71 -14.36
CA GLY A 447 -15.04 -23.02 -14.52
C GLY A 447 -13.52 -22.97 -14.26
N SER A 448 -12.75 -23.81 -14.96
CA SER A 448 -11.29 -23.91 -14.82
C SER A 448 -10.59 -23.46 -16.11
N ALA A 449 -9.51 -22.70 -15.97
CA ALA A 449 -8.61 -22.32 -17.06
C ALA A 449 -7.27 -23.08 -17.04
N SER A 450 -7.17 -24.16 -16.27
CA SER A 450 -5.92 -24.93 -16.20
C SER A 450 -5.55 -25.52 -17.58
N GLY A 451 -4.28 -25.36 -17.98
CA GLY A 451 -3.74 -25.90 -19.23
C GLY A 451 -4.06 -25.10 -20.49
N VAL A 452 -4.64 -23.89 -20.40
CA VAL A 452 -4.87 -23.05 -21.59
C VAL A 452 -3.57 -22.45 -22.11
N THR A 453 -3.33 -22.56 -23.42
CA THR A 453 -2.19 -21.95 -24.10
C THR A 453 -2.69 -20.98 -25.17
N PRO A 454 -2.34 -19.68 -25.09
CA PRO A 454 -2.76 -18.73 -26.10
C PRO A 454 -1.95 -18.86 -27.39
N THR A 455 -2.60 -18.66 -28.54
CA THR A 455 -1.93 -18.50 -29.85
C THR A 455 -2.16 -17.10 -30.38
N CYS A 456 -1.13 -16.41 -30.87
CA CYS A 456 -1.26 -15.04 -31.39
C CYS A 456 -1.06 -15.00 -32.91
N THR A 457 -1.91 -14.25 -33.61
CA THR A 457 -1.78 -13.94 -35.03
C THR A 457 -1.78 -12.42 -35.23
N ALA A 458 -0.74 -11.89 -35.89
CA ALA A 458 -0.65 -10.49 -36.28
C ALA A 458 -1.48 -10.22 -37.55
N SER A 459 -1.99 -8.99 -37.70
CA SER A 459 -2.82 -8.57 -38.84
C SER A 459 -2.47 -7.20 -39.38
#